data_AF-A0A816NJY6-F1
#
_entry.id   AF-A0A816NJY6-F1
#
_cell.length_a   1.000
_cell.length_b   1.000
_cell.length_c   1.000
_cell.angle_alpha   90.00
_cell.angle_beta   90.00
_cell.angle_gamma   90.00
#
_symmetry.space_group_name_H-M   'P 1'
#
loop_
_entity.id
_entity.type
_entity.pdbx_description
1 polymer ?
#
loop_
_entity_poly.entity_id
_entity_poly.type
_entity_poly.pdbx_seq_one_letter_code
_entity_poly.pdbx_strand_id
1 'polypeptide(L)'
;MYSMINILVLLILFYVDYTSSKKLFNIHKYGKGAWAHSTEIKIHCFSGDSSIRLSNGENKNISYLKSGDEILTIDQSKIVSTEMIMMLDKQISTEVVFYKLITKSGHEISLTEYHLIPILNSNQNQIYLFAKQIQIGDFLYVVSNDLLNYSPVINITVEIKKGYYAPLTIKGTLLVNDVLASCFAYAKNHHSAQFYMFPFRFYYKLTRAFNFTDPLKNHNSEGLHWFIKIMFNFAKYFRPDTLFS
;
A
#
# COMPACT_ATOMS: atom_id res chain seq x y z
N MET A 1 -29.62 9.61 -0.06
CA MET A 1 -29.54 10.29 1.25
C MET A 1 -28.47 9.75 2.21
N TYR A 2 -27.81 8.62 1.92
CA TYR A 2 -26.73 8.03 2.75
C TYR A 2 -25.34 8.70 2.59
N SER A 3 -25.20 9.68 1.69
CA SER A 3 -23.91 10.31 1.37
C SER A 3 -23.42 11.31 2.42
N MET A 4 -24.31 12.10 3.05
CA MET A 4 -23.88 13.19 3.95
C MET A 4 -23.47 12.70 5.34
N ILE A 5 -24.15 11.67 5.87
CA ILE A 5 -23.83 11.10 7.19
C ILE A 5 -22.43 10.45 7.15
N ASN A 6 -22.13 9.72 6.07
CA ASN A 6 -20.81 9.15 5.85
C ASN A 6 -19.73 10.24 5.76
N ILE A 7 -19.96 11.31 5.00
CA ILE A 7 -19.03 12.43 4.89
C ILE A 7 -18.81 13.12 6.25
N LEU A 8 -19.87 13.31 7.05
CA LEU A 8 -19.77 13.97 8.36
C LEU A 8 -18.99 13.15 9.39
N VAL A 9 -19.26 11.85 9.50
CA VAL A 9 -18.51 10.94 10.39
C VAL A 9 -17.04 10.89 9.97
N LEU A 10 -16.76 10.90 8.68
CA LEU A 10 -15.41 10.94 8.15
C LEU A 10 -14.71 12.28 8.47
N LEU A 11 -15.38 13.42 8.27
CA LEU A 11 -14.84 14.73 8.64
C LEU A 11 -14.49 14.81 10.13
N ILE A 12 -15.29 14.19 11.00
CA ILE A 12 -15.01 14.11 12.44
C ILE A 12 -13.77 13.25 12.71
N LEU A 13 -13.68 12.06 12.11
CA LEU A 13 -12.50 11.18 12.26
C LEU A 13 -11.22 11.87 11.77
N PHE A 14 -11.30 12.58 10.64
CA PHE A 14 -10.17 13.35 10.12
C PHE A 14 -9.82 14.58 10.96
N TYR A 15 -10.78 15.27 11.56
CA TYR A 15 -10.51 16.37 12.49
C TYR A 15 -9.76 15.88 13.76
N VAL A 16 -10.17 14.72 14.28
CA VAL A 16 -9.50 14.08 15.44
C VAL A 16 -8.07 13.65 15.09
N ASP A 17 -7.82 13.10 13.90
CA ASP A 17 -6.46 12.78 13.45
C ASP A 17 -5.61 14.02 13.11
N TYR A 18 -6.22 15.06 12.54
CA TYR A 18 -5.55 16.34 12.27
C TYR A 18 -5.04 16.98 13.57
N THR A 19 -5.87 17.04 14.60
CA THR A 19 -5.47 17.58 15.91
C THR A 19 -4.39 16.74 16.60
N SER A 20 -4.45 15.41 16.45
CA SER A 20 -3.43 14.50 16.99
C SER A 20 -2.09 14.62 16.26
N SER A 21 -2.11 14.76 14.92
CA SER A 21 -0.90 14.93 14.11
C SER A 21 -0.15 16.24 14.39
N LYS A 22 -0.85 17.33 14.75
CA LYS A 22 -0.22 18.61 15.15
C LYS A 22 0.67 18.48 16.39
N LYS A 23 0.37 17.56 17.32
CA LYS A 23 1.19 17.33 18.52
C LYS A 23 2.48 16.53 18.23
N LEU A 24 2.56 15.81 17.11
CA LEU A 24 3.65 14.88 16.80
C LEU A 24 4.75 15.46 15.89
N PHE A 25 4.50 16.59 15.21
CA PHE A 25 5.45 17.16 14.24
C PHE A 25 6.13 18.42 14.77
N ASN A 26 7.28 18.24 15.42
CA ASN A 26 8.35 19.24 15.49
C ASN A 26 9.47 18.76 14.55
N ILE A 27 9.41 19.12 13.27
CA ILE A 27 10.46 18.75 12.30
C ILE A 27 10.86 19.98 11.47
N HIS A 28 12.17 20.24 11.48
CA HIS A 28 12.86 21.34 10.79
C HIS A 28 12.69 21.32 9.26
N LYS A 29 12.57 22.52 8.70
CA LYS A 29 12.68 22.90 7.28
C LYS A 29 13.87 22.22 6.59
N TYR A 30 13.64 21.50 5.48
CA TYR A 30 14.65 21.34 4.42
C TYR A 30 14.04 21.11 3.02
N GLY A 31 14.56 21.89 2.06
CA GLY A 31 14.79 21.48 0.67
C GLY A 31 13.65 21.60 -0.34
N LYS A 32 13.49 22.76 -0.98
CA LYS A 32 12.76 22.89 -2.26
C LYS A 32 13.60 22.25 -3.37
N GLY A 33 13.10 21.19 -4.00
CA GLY A 33 13.77 20.52 -5.12
C GLY A 33 12.80 19.97 -6.17
N ALA A 34 12.75 20.64 -7.32
CA ALA A 34 12.50 20.12 -8.67
C ALA A 34 11.25 19.28 -9.05
N TRP A 35 10.20 19.12 -8.22
CA TRP A 35 9.00 18.34 -8.65
C TRP A 35 7.64 19.00 -8.38
N ALA A 36 7.58 20.33 -8.36
CA ALA A 36 6.33 21.09 -8.18
C ALA A 36 5.46 21.20 -9.46
N HIS A 37 5.51 20.22 -10.38
CA HIS A 37 4.81 20.32 -11.69
C HIS A 37 4.03 19.07 -12.13
N SER A 38 3.79 18.08 -11.27
CA SER A 38 2.80 17.04 -11.56
C SER A 38 1.62 17.14 -10.61
N THR A 39 0.47 17.58 -11.13
CA THR A 39 -0.83 17.55 -10.43
C THR A 39 -1.42 16.14 -10.32
N GLU A 40 -0.70 15.13 -10.84
CA GLU A 40 -1.12 13.74 -10.93
C GLU A 40 -0.64 12.96 -9.70
N ILE A 41 -1.58 12.40 -8.95
CA ILE A 41 -1.29 11.56 -7.79
C ILE A 41 -0.77 10.22 -8.34
N LYS A 42 0.55 10.03 -8.36
CA LYS A 42 1.15 8.74 -8.70
C LYS A 42 1.08 7.83 -7.48
N ILE A 43 0.15 6.89 -7.49
CA ILE A 43 0.15 5.77 -6.54
C ILE A 43 1.08 4.69 -7.10
N HIS A 44 1.99 4.19 -6.27
CA HIS A 44 3.00 3.18 -6.64
C HIS A 44 2.46 1.79 -6.32
N CYS A 45 2.61 0.85 -7.26
CA CYS A 45 1.68 -0.26 -7.42
C CYS A 45 2.38 -1.57 -7.80
N PHE A 46 1.58 -2.64 -7.86
CA PHE A 46 1.94 -3.97 -8.36
C PHE A 46 1.37 -4.20 -9.76
N SER A 47 1.97 -5.13 -10.51
CA SER A 47 1.46 -5.56 -11.81
C SER A 47 0.24 -6.47 -11.67
N GLY A 48 -0.70 -6.43 -12.62
CA GLY A 48 -1.98 -7.15 -12.53
C GLY A 48 -1.89 -8.67 -12.52
N ASP A 49 -0.80 -9.23 -13.05
CA ASP A 49 -0.46 -10.66 -13.06
C ASP A 49 0.14 -11.15 -11.73
N SER A 50 0.41 -10.26 -10.78
CA SER A 50 0.94 -10.66 -9.47
C SER A 50 -0.05 -11.55 -8.72
N SER A 51 0.45 -12.67 -8.18
CA SER A 51 -0.33 -13.64 -7.42
C SER A 51 -0.43 -13.25 -5.95
N ILE A 52 -1.63 -13.31 -5.39
CA ILE A 52 -1.93 -13.07 -3.97
C ILE A 52 -2.48 -14.34 -3.36
N ARG A 53 -1.87 -14.78 -2.26
CA ARG A 53 -2.31 -15.97 -1.52
C ARG A 53 -3.43 -15.61 -0.55
N LEU A 54 -4.57 -16.27 -0.70
CA LEU A 54 -5.73 -16.13 0.17
C LEU A 54 -5.57 -16.95 1.45
N SER A 55 -6.32 -16.62 2.50
CA SER A 55 -6.30 -17.35 3.78
C SER A 55 -6.76 -18.81 3.67
N ASN A 56 -7.58 -19.12 2.66
CA ASN A 56 -8.06 -20.47 2.35
C ASN A 56 -7.04 -21.32 1.57
N GLY A 57 -5.85 -20.79 1.26
CA GLY A 57 -4.79 -21.46 0.51
C GLY A 57 -4.88 -21.31 -1.01
N GLU A 58 -5.93 -20.70 -1.55
CA GLU A 58 -6.04 -20.42 -2.98
C GLU A 58 -5.17 -19.22 -3.37
N ASN A 59 -4.76 -19.18 -4.64
CA ASN A 59 -4.09 -18.03 -5.24
C ASN A 59 -5.06 -17.24 -6.12
N LYS A 60 -4.93 -15.92 -6.07
CA LYS A 60 -5.75 -14.99 -6.85
C LYS A 60 -4.86 -13.89 -7.43
N ASN A 61 -4.97 -13.60 -8.72
CA ASN A 61 -4.25 -12.46 -9.28
C ASN A 61 -4.77 -11.16 -8.65
N ILE A 62 -3.86 -10.22 -8.40
CA ILE A 62 -4.17 -8.94 -7.77
C ILE A 62 -5.23 -8.16 -8.57
N SER A 63 -5.32 -8.38 -9.88
CA SER A 63 -6.33 -7.80 -10.76
C SER A 63 -7.78 -8.18 -10.39
N TYR A 64 -7.97 -9.33 -9.74
CA TYR A 64 -9.25 -9.88 -9.30
C TYR A 64 -9.50 -9.71 -7.80
N LEU A 65 -8.57 -9.10 -7.06
CA LEU A 65 -8.69 -8.88 -5.62
C LEU A 65 -9.84 -7.90 -5.31
N LYS A 66 -10.64 -8.21 -4.30
CA LYS A 66 -11.84 -7.46 -3.91
C LYS A 66 -11.83 -7.11 -2.43
N SER A 67 -12.56 -6.04 -2.08
CA SER A 67 -12.86 -5.71 -0.68
C SER A 67 -13.48 -6.92 0.02
N GLY A 68 -12.97 -7.24 1.21
CA GLY A 68 -13.35 -8.39 2.01
C GLY A 68 -12.56 -9.67 1.72
N ASP A 69 -11.71 -9.71 0.69
CA ASP A 69 -10.83 -10.87 0.48
C ASP A 69 -9.86 -10.99 1.66
N GLU A 70 -9.85 -12.17 2.29
CA GLU A 70 -8.86 -12.52 3.30
C GLU A 70 -7.59 -13.06 2.63
N ILE A 71 -6.48 -12.38 2.87
CA ILE A 71 -5.20 -12.65 2.25
C ILE A 71 -4.10 -12.79 3.29
N LEU A 72 -2.96 -13.34 2.90
CA LEU A 72 -1.86 -13.56 3.82
C LEU A 72 -0.88 -12.38 3.83
N THR A 73 -0.33 -12.13 5.01
CA THR A 73 0.74 -11.17 5.27
C THR A 73 1.65 -11.69 6.38
N ILE A 74 2.69 -10.94 6.73
CA ILE A 74 3.58 -11.22 7.86
C ILE A 74 3.39 -10.14 8.93
N ASP A 75 3.23 -10.59 10.17
CA ASP A 75 3.21 -9.75 11.36
C ASP A 75 4.02 -10.41 12.47
N GLN A 76 4.94 -9.68 13.10
CA GLN A 76 5.81 -10.19 14.17
C GLN A 76 6.45 -11.56 13.84
N SER A 77 6.98 -11.69 12.62
CA SER A 77 7.60 -12.92 12.09
C SER A 77 6.67 -14.13 11.97
N LYS A 78 5.34 -13.91 11.95
CA LYS A 78 4.34 -14.95 11.72
C LYS A 78 3.53 -14.63 10.46
N ILE A 79 3.21 -15.67 9.71
CA ILE A 79 2.25 -15.57 8.60
C ILE A 79 0.86 -15.49 9.21
N VAL A 80 0.12 -14.43 8.88
CA VAL A 80 -1.21 -14.14 9.43
C VAL A 80 -2.18 -13.71 8.33
N SER A 81 -3.48 -13.90 8.57
CA SER A 81 -4.53 -13.37 7.69
C SER A 81 -4.72 -11.86 7.90
N THR A 82 -4.99 -11.15 6.82
CA THR A 82 -5.42 -9.76 6.80
C THR A 82 -6.45 -9.55 5.70
N GLU A 83 -7.36 -8.62 5.92
CA GLU A 83 -8.43 -8.34 4.98
C GLU A 83 -8.06 -7.20 4.02
N MET A 84 -8.38 -7.38 2.74
CA MET A 84 -8.34 -6.31 1.75
C MET A 84 -9.52 -5.35 1.96
N ILE A 85 -9.21 -4.07 2.13
CA ILE A 85 -10.19 -3.01 2.41
C ILE A 85 -10.73 -2.43 1.10
N MET A 86 -9.82 -1.97 0.25
CA MET A 86 -10.15 -1.33 -1.02
C MET A 86 -8.92 -1.28 -1.93
N MET A 87 -9.16 -1.00 -3.21
CA MET A 87 -8.11 -0.65 -4.16
C MET A 87 -7.95 0.87 -4.13
N LEU A 88 -6.77 1.35 -3.72
CA LEU A 88 -6.46 2.79 -3.64
C LEU A 88 -6.44 3.42 -5.04
N ASP A 89 -5.79 2.75 -5.97
CA ASP A 89 -5.72 3.10 -7.38
C ASP A 89 -5.60 1.83 -8.22
N LYS A 90 -6.13 1.89 -9.44
CA LYS A 90 -6.12 0.80 -10.40
C LYS A 90 -6.17 1.38 -11.80
N GLN A 91 -5.17 1.11 -12.62
CA GLN A 91 -5.24 1.34 -14.07
C GLN A 91 -5.08 0.00 -14.76
N ILE A 92 -5.85 -0.28 -15.79
CA ILE A 92 -5.89 -1.57 -16.46
C ILE A 92 -5.04 -1.53 -17.73
N SER A 93 -5.04 -0.38 -18.43
CA SER A 93 -4.44 -0.26 -19.77
C SER A 93 -3.14 0.54 -19.81
N THR A 94 -2.77 1.19 -18.71
CA THR A 94 -1.56 2.04 -18.64
C THR A 94 -0.30 1.20 -18.66
N GLU A 95 0.64 1.50 -19.56
CA GLU A 95 1.97 0.91 -19.54
C GLU A 95 2.80 1.53 -18.43
N VAL A 96 3.34 0.69 -17.56
CA VAL A 96 4.10 1.10 -16.39
C VAL A 96 5.39 0.31 -16.29
N VAL A 97 6.43 1.02 -15.87
CA VAL A 97 7.75 0.46 -15.58
C VAL A 97 7.75 -0.17 -14.19
N PHE A 98 8.12 -1.44 -14.10
CA PHE A 98 8.29 -2.19 -12.87
C PHE A 98 9.74 -2.62 -12.70
N TYR A 99 10.22 -2.54 -11.46
CA TYR A 99 11.44 -3.17 -10.99
C TYR A 99 11.08 -4.61 -10.61
N LYS A 100 11.60 -5.57 -11.36
CA LYS A 100 11.48 -6.99 -11.09
C LYS A 100 12.68 -7.44 -10.27
N LEU A 101 12.42 -7.79 -9.01
CA LEU A 101 13.39 -8.32 -8.06
C LEU A 101 13.30 -9.83 -8.05
N ILE A 102 14.44 -10.52 -8.22
CA ILE A 102 14.52 -11.99 -8.23
C ILE A 102 15.43 -12.41 -7.09
N THR A 103 14.94 -13.30 -6.23
CA THR A 103 15.67 -13.80 -5.06
C THR A 103 16.35 -15.14 -5.33
N LYS A 104 17.35 -15.48 -4.51
CA LYS A 104 18.07 -16.76 -4.62
C LYS A 104 17.15 -17.98 -4.44
N SER A 105 16.09 -17.84 -3.67
CA SER A 105 15.06 -18.88 -3.47
C SER A 105 14.06 -18.96 -4.63
N GLY A 106 14.30 -18.25 -5.74
CA GLY A 106 13.47 -18.29 -6.95
C GLY A 106 12.18 -17.47 -6.88
N HIS A 107 12.03 -16.62 -5.86
CA HIS A 107 10.83 -15.77 -5.75
C HIS A 107 11.04 -14.50 -6.57
N GLU A 108 9.96 -14.00 -7.18
CA GLU A 108 9.98 -12.84 -8.04
C GLU A 108 8.87 -11.85 -7.68
N ILE A 109 9.20 -10.57 -7.51
CA ILE A 109 8.21 -9.52 -7.26
C ILE A 109 8.47 -8.32 -8.19
N SER A 110 7.39 -7.76 -8.73
CA SER A 110 7.44 -6.65 -9.69
C SER A 110 6.74 -5.42 -9.10
N LEU A 111 7.50 -4.35 -8.87
CA LEU A 111 7.08 -3.17 -8.14
C LEU A 111 7.44 -1.90 -8.89
N THR A 112 6.56 -0.91 -8.91
CA THR A 112 6.95 0.41 -9.42
C THR A 112 8.07 1.04 -8.57
N GLU A 113 8.85 1.94 -9.17
CA GLU A 113 10.08 2.54 -8.63
C GLU A 113 10.05 2.91 -7.12
N TYR A 114 8.97 3.54 -6.68
CA TYR A 114 8.81 4.11 -5.33
C TYR A 114 7.83 3.33 -4.44
N HIS A 115 7.55 2.08 -4.80
CA HIS A 115 6.79 1.18 -3.93
C HIS A 115 7.68 0.71 -2.77
N LEU A 116 7.15 0.69 -1.55
CA LEU A 116 7.91 0.29 -0.37
C LEU A 116 7.93 -1.24 -0.22
N ILE A 117 9.11 -1.80 -0.07
CA ILE A 117 9.32 -3.21 0.25
C ILE A 117 10.07 -3.34 1.58
N PRO A 118 9.60 -4.19 2.52
CA PRO A 118 10.35 -4.51 3.72
C PRO A 118 11.56 -5.38 3.37
N ILE A 119 12.71 -5.03 3.96
CA ILE A 119 13.92 -5.84 3.90
C ILE A 119 14.45 -6.12 5.32
N LEU A 120 15.18 -7.22 5.46
CA LEU A 120 15.94 -7.53 6.66
C LEU A 120 17.34 -6.92 6.51
N ASN A 121 17.67 -5.93 7.33
CA ASN A 121 19.00 -5.34 7.32
C ASN A 121 20.02 -6.21 8.10
N SER A 122 21.30 -5.83 8.04
CA SER A 122 22.39 -6.55 8.72
C SER A 122 22.23 -6.66 10.23
N ASN A 123 21.46 -5.76 10.85
CA ASN A 123 21.16 -5.76 12.29
C ASN A 123 19.92 -6.60 12.63
N GLN A 124 19.41 -7.39 11.68
CA GLN A 124 18.18 -8.20 11.80
C GLN A 124 16.92 -7.36 12.08
N ASN A 125 16.95 -6.08 11.69
CA ASN A 125 15.81 -5.19 11.81
C ASN A 125 15.07 -5.10 10.49
N GLN A 126 13.74 -5.09 10.58
CA GLN A 126 12.88 -4.78 9.44
C GLN A 126 12.99 -3.30 9.13
N ILE A 127 13.41 -2.96 7.92
CA ILE A 127 13.38 -1.60 7.38
C ILE A 127 12.62 -1.59 6.05
N TYR A 128 12.19 -0.42 5.61
CA TYR A 128 11.49 -0.26 4.33
C TYR A 128 12.36 0.53 3.36
N LEU A 129 12.52 0.01 2.15
CA LEU A 129 13.21 0.69 1.06
C LEU A 129 12.25 0.83 -0.12
N PHE A 130 12.48 1.84 -0.97
CA PHE A 130 11.84 1.88 -2.27
C PHE A 130 12.40 0.78 -3.17
N ALA A 131 11.59 0.25 -4.09
CA ALA A 131 12.03 -0.78 -5.04
C ALA A 131 13.32 -0.40 -5.78
N LYS A 132 13.48 0.86 -6.18
CA LYS A 132 14.70 1.35 -6.83
C LYS A 132 15.95 1.44 -5.94
N GLN A 133 15.77 1.40 -4.62
CA GLN A 133 16.88 1.46 -3.66
C GLN A 133 17.40 0.06 -3.31
N ILE A 134 16.68 -0.99 -3.72
CA ILE A 134 17.09 -2.37 -3.50
C ILE A 134 18.36 -2.67 -4.29
N GLN A 135 19.28 -3.38 -3.64
CA GLN A 135 20.55 -3.82 -4.21
C GLN A 135 20.64 -5.34 -4.19
N ILE A 136 21.46 -5.88 -5.09
CA ILE A 136 21.83 -7.30 -5.04
C ILE A 136 22.48 -7.59 -3.68
N GLY A 137 22.00 -8.62 -3.01
CA GLY A 137 22.41 -8.99 -1.65
C GLY A 137 21.43 -8.55 -0.55
N ASP A 138 20.50 -7.63 -0.82
CA ASP A 138 19.45 -7.28 0.15
C ASP A 138 18.52 -8.47 0.39
N PHE A 139 18.12 -8.67 1.64
CA PHE A 139 17.28 -9.81 2.03
C PHE A 139 15.80 -9.43 2.05
N LEU A 140 15.02 -10.07 1.18
CA LEU A 140 13.56 -9.96 1.18
C LEU A 140 12.94 -11.01 2.10
N TYR A 141 11.82 -10.65 2.71
CA TYR A 141 10.95 -11.60 3.43
C TYR A 141 10.19 -12.43 2.39
N VAL A 142 10.38 -13.75 2.43
CA VAL A 142 9.74 -14.68 1.49
C VAL A 142 9.05 -15.81 2.23
N VAL A 143 8.00 -16.38 1.66
CA VAL A 143 7.31 -17.56 2.19
C VAL A 143 7.55 -18.74 1.25
N SER A 144 8.22 -19.77 1.75
CA SER A 144 8.48 -21.00 1.00
C SER A 144 8.00 -22.18 1.81
N ASN A 145 7.16 -23.05 1.22
CA ASN A 145 6.55 -24.20 1.90
C ASN A 145 5.84 -23.81 3.22
N ASP A 146 5.09 -22.71 3.18
CA ASP A 146 4.38 -22.14 4.35
C ASP A 146 5.28 -21.70 5.53
N LEU A 147 6.58 -21.58 5.28
CA LEU A 147 7.55 -21.11 6.26
C LEU A 147 8.11 -19.75 5.84
N LEU A 148 8.14 -18.84 6.81
CA LEU A 148 8.82 -17.55 6.67
C LEU A 148 10.33 -17.78 6.55
N ASN A 149 10.90 -17.21 5.50
CA ASN A 149 12.33 -17.24 5.19
C ASN A 149 12.82 -15.85 4.76
N TYR A 150 14.13 -15.73 4.62
CA TYR A 150 14.80 -14.54 4.10
C TYR A 150 15.67 -14.93 2.92
N SER A 151 15.53 -14.21 1.81
CA SER A 151 16.21 -14.58 0.57
C SER A 151 16.90 -13.37 -0.04
N PRO A 152 18.21 -13.45 -0.34
CA PRO A 152 18.93 -12.34 -0.94
C PRO A 152 18.47 -12.14 -2.38
N VAL A 153 18.34 -10.88 -2.79
CA VAL A 153 18.14 -10.50 -4.19
C VAL A 153 19.41 -10.85 -4.98
N ILE A 154 19.24 -11.59 -6.07
CA ILE A 154 20.36 -12.01 -6.96
C ILE A 154 20.30 -11.33 -8.32
N ASN A 155 19.13 -10.81 -8.71
CA ASN A 155 18.96 -10.12 -9.98
C ASN A 155 17.89 -9.04 -9.84
N ILE A 156 18.13 -7.91 -10.51
CA ILE A 156 17.23 -6.76 -10.57
C ILE A 156 17.12 -6.41 -12.05
N THR A 157 15.91 -6.51 -12.57
CA THR A 157 15.59 -6.17 -13.96
C THR A 157 14.47 -5.16 -14.00
N VAL A 158 14.32 -4.49 -15.15
CA VAL A 158 13.22 -3.56 -15.38
C VAL A 158 12.35 -4.13 -16.49
N GLU A 159 11.04 -4.15 -16.26
CA GLU A 159 10.06 -4.62 -17.23
C GLU A 159 8.94 -3.60 -17.40
N ILE A 160 8.33 -3.58 -18.59
CA ILE A 160 7.16 -2.76 -18.87
C ILE A 160 5.96 -3.70 -18.91
N LYS A 161 4.98 -3.43 -18.04
CA LYS A 161 3.72 -4.19 -17.99
C LYS A 161 2.53 -3.26 -18.13
N LYS A 162 1.42 -3.82 -18.61
CA LYS A 162 0.14 -3.11 -18.69
C LYS A 162 -0.64 -3.28 -17.39
N GLY A 163 -1.13 -2.14 -16.90
CA GLY A 163 -1.96 -2.05 -15.73
C GLY A 163 -1.19 -2.13 -14.42
N TYR A 164 -1.74 -1.46 -13.41
CA TYR A 164 -1.19 -1.41 -12.07
C TYR A 164 -2.31 -1.38 -11.03
N TYR A 165 -2.02 -1.92 -9.85
CA TYR A 165 -3.00 -2.10 -8.78
C TYR A 165 -2.37 -1.77 -7.42
N ALA A 166 -3.04 -0.98 -6.59
CA ALA A 166 -2.61 -0.65 -5.22
C ALA A 166 -3.68 -1.08 -4.19
N PRO A 167 -3.65 -2.34 -3.72
CA PRO A 167 -4.56 -2.76 -2.66
C PRO A 167 -4.15 -2.17 -1.30
N LEU A 168 -5.14 -1.85 -0.48
CA LEU A 168 -4.96 -1.50 0.93
C LEU A 168 -5.51 -2.61 1.81
N THR A 169 -4.71 -3.10 2.75
CA THR A 169 -5.13 -4.07 3.76
C THR A 169 -5.25 -3.46 5.16
N ILE A 170 -5.92 -4.18 6.06
CA ILE A 170 -5.99 -3.83 7.48
C ILE A 170 -4.60 -3.72 8.11
N LYS A 171 -3.68 -4.63 7.76
CA LYS A 171 -2.30 -4.58 8.26
C LYS A 171 -1.40 -3.63 7.47
N GLY A 172 -1.81 -3.20 6.27
CA GLY A 172 -1.04 -2.34 5.36
C GLY A 172 0.21 -3.01 4.75
N THR A 173 0.24 -4.33 4.81
CA THR A 173 1.19 -5.23 4.16
C THR A 173 0.41 -6.41 3.60
N LEU A 174 1.00 -7.10 2.62
CA LEU A 174 0.47 -8.32 2.01
C LEU A 174 1.62 -9.16 1.40
N LEU A 175 1.38 -10.44 1.17
CA LEU A 175 2.27 -11.29 0.38
C LEU A 175 1.88 -11.22 -1.11
N VAL A 176 2.85 -10.87 -1.95
CA VAL A 176 2.74 -10.79 -3.40
C VAL A 176 3.78 -11.72 -4.01
N ASN A 177 3.35 -12.75 -4.74
CA ASN A 177 4.21 -13.85 -5.18
C ASN A 177 5.04 -14.43 -4.02
N ASP A 178 4.40 -14.60 -2.87
CA ASP A 178 5.02 -15.05 -1.61
C ASP A 178 6.17 -14.16 -1.09
N VAL A 179 6.29 -12.92 -1.57
CA VAL A 179 7.20 -11.90 -1.05
C VAL A 179 6.41 -10.85 -0.27
N LEU A 180 6.90 -10.46 0.92
CA LEU A 180 6.25 -9.40 1.70
C LEU A 180 6.40 -8.06 1.01
N ALA A 181 5.29 -7.34 0.88
CA ALA A 181 5.27 -5.97 0.37
C ALA A 181 4.41 -5.06 1.24
N SER A 182 4.69 -3.75 1.18
CA SER A 182 3.81 -2.75 1.77
C SER A 182 2.60 -2.51 0.89
N CYS A 183 1.48 -2.03 1.44
CA CYS A 183 0.42 -1.41 0.64
C CYS A 183 0.76 0.03 0.23
N PHE A 184 1.91 0.56 0.64
CA PHE A 184 2.22 1.99 0.57
C PHE A 184 3.35 2.34 -0.38
N ALA A 185 3.22 3.57 -0.86
CA ALA A 185 3.92 4.20 -1.94
C ALA A 185 4.27 5.63 -1.47
N TYR A 186 5.50 6.09 -1.68
CA TYR A 186 5.92 7.49 -1.41
C TYR A 186 5.77 8.01 0.04
N ALA A 187 5.45 7.16 1.01
CA ALA A 187 5.53 7.53 2.42
C ALA A 187 6.95 7.30 2.93
N LYS A 188 7.68 8.36 3.29
CA LYS A 188 9.04 8.25 3.88
C LYS A 188 9.09 7.34 5.12
N ASN A 189 7.94 7.09 5.75
CA ASN A 189 7.80 6.16 6.85
C ASN A 189 6.48 5.37 6.71
N HIS A 190 6.58 4.04 6.62
CA HIS A 190 5.45 3.12 6.62
C HIS A 190 4.49 3.38 7.81
N HIS A 191 5.01 3.67 9.00
CA HIS A 191 4.19 3.97 10.17
C HIS A 191 3.36 5.24 10.02
N SER A 192 3.88 6.25 9.32
CA SER A 192 3.12 7.47 9.04
C SER A 192 1.99 7.19 8.05
N ALA A 193 2.24 6.38 7.01
CA ALA A 193 1.19 5.96 6.08
C ALA A 193 0.07 5.19 6.78
N GLN A 194 0.45 4.27 7.67
CA GLN A 194 -0.47 3.50 8.52
C GLN A 194 -1.37 4.42 9.34
N PHE A 195 -0.79 5.48 9.92
CA PHE A 195 -1.53 6.48 10.69
C PHE A 195 -2.53 7.23 9.82
N TYR A 196 -2.13 7.74 8.66
CA TYR A 196 -3.05 8.44 7.74
C TYR A 196 -4.18 7.55 7.21
N MET A 197 -3.97 6.23 7.18
CA MET A 197 -5.00 5.27 6.78
C MET A 197 -5.89 4.80 7.94
N PHE A 198 -5.66 5.27 9.17
CA PHE A 198 -6.46 4.87 10.34
C PHE A 198 -7.96 5.19 10.19
N PRO A 199 -8.39 6.38 9.72
CA PRO A 199 -9.81 6.69 9.55
C PRO A 199 -10.51 5.73 8.59
N PHE A 200 -9.82 5.29 7.54
CA PHE A 200 -10.35 4.35 6.56
C PHE A 200 -10.59 2.97 7.19
N ARG A 201 -9.62 2.48 7.96
CA ARG A 201 -9.73 1.20 8.66
C ARG A 201 -10.80 1.22 9.73
N PHE A 202 -10.87 2.30 10.48
CA PHE A 202 -11.91 2.49 11.49
C PHE A 202 -13.29 2.51 10.84
N TYR A 203 -13.44 3.31 9.78
CA TYR A 203 -14.70 3.40 9.05
C TYR A 203 -15.13 2.07 8.43
N TYR A 204 -14.19 1.34 7.81
CA TYR A 204 -14.42 0.00 7.30
C TYR A 204 -14.93 -0.96 8.38
N LYS A 205 -14.20 -1.03 9.51
CA LYS A 205 -14.58 -1.86 10.67
C LYS A 205 -15.94 -1.48 11.22
N LEU A 206 -16.23 -0.18 11.32
CA LEU A 206 -17.52 0.34 11.77
C LEU A 206 -18.65 -0.11 10.84
N THR A 207 -18.50 0.05 9.53
CA THR A 207 -19.54 -0.35 8.57
C THR A 207 -19.81 -1.85 8.63
N ARG A 208 -18.78 -2.69 8.78
CA ARG A 208 -18.96 -4.14 8.95
C ARG A 208 -19.60 -4.51 10.29
N ALA A 209 -19.21 -3.85 11.39
CA ALA A 209 -19.77 -4.12 12.72
C ALA A 209 -21.29 -3.84 12.79
N PHE A 210 -21.77 -2.87 12.02
CA PHE A 210 -23.18 -2.49 11.96
C PHE A 210 -23.92 -3.04 10.74
N ASN A 211 -23.33 -3.99 9.98
CA ASN A 211 -23.89 -4.56 8.76
C ASN A 211 -24.36 -3.53 7.71
N PHE A 212 -23.70 -2.36 7.67
CA PHE A 212 -23.95 -1.36 6.64
C PHE A 212 -23.31 -1.78 5.33
N THR A 213 -23.87 -1.30 4.21
CA THR A 213 -23.25 -1.44 2.89
C THR A 213 -21.91 -0.73 2.88
N ASP A 214 -20.82 -1.49 2.69
CA ASP A 214 -19.47 -0.95 2.64
C ASP A 214 -19.35 0.06 1.48
N PRO A 215 -19.18 1.36 1.76
CA PRO A 215 -19.07 2.38 0.73
C PRO A 215 -17.64 2.51 0.18
N LEU A 216 -16.65 1.85 0.80
CA LEU A 216 -15.32 1.64 0.23
C LEU A 216 -15.30 0.47 -0.78
N LYS A 217 -16.41 -0.29 -0.87
CA LYS A 217 -16.62 -1.35 -1.83
C LYS A 217 -16.87 -0.77 -3.22
N ASN A 218 -15.81 -0.31 -3.88
CA ASN A 218 -15.92 0.13 -5.27
C ASN A 218 -15.56 -1.01 -6.22
N HIS A 219 -16.60 -1.59 -6.83
CA HIS A 219 -16.44 -2.62 -7.85
C HIS A 219 -16.14 -1.95 -9.20
N ASN A 220 -14.93 -2.16 -9.71
CA ASN A 220 -14.57 -2.08 -11.12
C ASN A 220 -14.30 -0.70 -11.75
N SER A 221 -14.40 0.42 -11.05
CA SER A 221 -14.03 1.72 -11.66
C SER A 221 -12.51 1.86 -11.74
N GLU A 222 -11.98 2.10 -12.95
CA GLU A 222 -10.58 2.46 -13.18
C GLU A 222 -10.26 3.83 -12.56
N GLY A 223 -9.02 3.98 -12.10
CA GLY A 223 -8.45 5.17 -11.50
C GLY A 223 -8.53 5.22 -9.98
N LEU A 224 -8.09 6.37 -9.47
CA LEU A 224 -7.98 6.65 -8.05
C LEU A 224 -9.34 6.54 -7.35
N HIS A 225 -9.37 5.82 -6.22
CA HIS A 225 -10.58 5.59 -5.45
C HIS A 225 -11.24 6.93 -5.07
N TRP A 226 -12.57 7.03 -5.21
CA TRP A 226 -13.32 8.28 -4.99
C TRP A 226 -13.02 8.90 -3.62
N PHE A 227 -12.87 8.06 -2.61
CA PHE A 227 -12.56 8.51 -1.26
C PHE A 227 -11.19 9.17 -1.19
N ILE A 228 -10.19 8.57 -1.85
CA ILE A 228 -8.84 9.12 -1.91
C ILE A 228 -8.85 10.47 -2.65
N LYS A 229 -9.65 10.60 -3.72
CA LYS A 229 -9.86 11.90 -4.41
C LYS A 229 -10.41 12.97 -3.47
N ILE A 230 -11.43 12.64 -2.66
CA ILE A 230 -11.98 13.56 -1.65
C ILE A 230 -10.89 13.95 -0.65
N MET A 231 -10.11 12.99 -0.17
CA MET A 231 -9.02 13.25 0.76
C MET A 231 -7.95 14.18 0.21
N PHE A 232 -7.51 13.99 -1.03
CA PHE A 232 -6.56 14.90 -1.64
C PHE A 232 -7.12 16.31 -1.81
N ASN A 233 -8.41 16.44 -2.16
CA ASN A 233 -9.06 17.73 -2.27
C ASN A 233 -9.16 18.44 -0.90
N PHE A 234 -9.47 17.71 0.18
CA PHE A 234 -9.45 18.25 1.53
C PHE A 234 -8.04 18.59 2.01
N ALA A 235 -7.05 17.74 1.75
CA ALA A 235 -5.67 17.98 2.16
C ALA A 235 -5.07 19.21 1.48
N LYS A 236 -5.35 19.44 0.19
CA LYS A 236 -4.98 20.67 -0.53
C LYS A 236 -5.52 21.93 0.15
N TYR A 237 -6.70 21.85 0.77
CA TYR A 237 -7.33 22.97 1.47
C TYR A 237 -6.67 23.26 2.83
N PHE A 238 -6.18 22.23 3.54
CA PHE A 238 -5.67 22.38 4.91
C PHE A 238 -4.13 22.36 5.06
N ARG A 239 -3.37 21.80 4.11
CA ARG A 239 -1.89 21.84 4.05
C ARG A 239 -1.33 21.59 2.64
N PRO A 240 -0.97 22.63 1.88
CA PRO A 240 -0.36 22.46 0.56
C PRO A 240 1.05 21.82 0.56
N ASP A 241 1.78 21.85 1.69
CA ASP A 241 3.25 21.69 1.66
C ASP A 241 3.81 20.32 2.12
N THR A 242 2.99 19.40 2.65
CA THR A 242 3.54 18.25 3.41
C THR A 242 3.23 16.86 2.87
N LEU A 243 2.41 16.73 1.82
CA LEU A 243 2.12 15.42 1.19
C LEU A 243 2.94 15.17 -0.08
N PHE A 244 3.59 16.19 -0.64
CA PHE A 244 4.24 16.14 -1.95
C PHE A 244 5.71 16.61 -1.94
N SER A 245 6.39 16.56 -0.79
CA SER A 245 7.82 16.93 -0.63
C SER A 245 8.69 15.79 -0.12
#